data_AF-A0A2H5SG79-F1
#
_entry.id   AF-A0A2H5SG79-F1
#
_cell.length_a   1.000
_cell.length_b   1.000
_cell.length_c   1.000
_cell.angle_alpha   90.00
_cell.angle_beta   90.00
_cell.angle_gamma   90.00
#
_symmetry.space_group_name_H-M   'P 1'
#
loop_
_entity.id
_entity.type
_entity.pdbx_description
1 polymer ?
#
loop_
_entity_poly.entity_id
_entity_poly.type
_entity_poly.pdbx_seq_one_letter_code
_entity_poly.pdbx_strand_id
1 'polypeptide(L)'
;MERRRSNRKRRPSGRIHKFLNLTQRGTVVEINQEFTLMIFPISPTQGAFDFLIYYTANYSAQYIDEDGMEKFGNLLISLPNVHSG
;
A
#
# COMPACT_ATOMS: atom_id res chain seq x y z
N MET A 1 -21.82 23.96 -0.62
CA MET A 1 -20.67 23.08 -0.28
C MET A 1 -20.94 21.72 -0.90
N GLU A 2 -20.46 21.49 -2.12
CA GLU A 2 -20.78 20.29 -2.89
C GLU A 2 -19.85 19.15 -2.47
N ARG A 3 -20.43 18.10 -1.88
CA ARG A 3 -19.71 16.87 -1.53
C ARG A 3 -19.34 16.17 -2.83
N ARG A 4 -18.16 16.46 -3.38
CA ARG A 4 -17.58 15.69 -4.48
C ARG A 4 -17.47 14.23 -4.04
N ARG A 5 -18.37 13.39 -4.56
CA ARG A 5 -18.27 11.93 -4.42
C ARG A 5 -16.96 11.52 -5.10
N SER A 6 -15.95 11.12 -4.33
CA SER A 6 -14.74 10.56 -4.93
C SER A 6 -15.11 9.21 -5.55
N ASN A 7 -15.12 9.10 -6.88
CA ASN A 7 -15.30 7.85 -7.64
C ASN A 7 -14.07 6.94 -7.54
N ARG A 8 -13.59 6.67 -6.31
CA ARG A 8 -12.47 5.76 -6.09
C ARG A 8 -12.94 4.32 -6.17
N LYS A 9 -12.11 3.45 -6.73
CA LYS A 9 -12.41 2.03 -6.88
C LYS A 9 -12.39 1.34 -5.51
N ARG A 10 -13.56 1.23 -4.89
CA ARG A 10 -13.75 0.48 -3.64
C ARG A 10 -13.71 -1.01 -3.93
N ARG A 11 -13.02 -1.77 -3.09
CA ARG A 11 -13.15 -3.23 -3.09
C ARG A 11 -14.57 -3.62 -2.66
N PRO A 12 -15.02 -4.87 -2.93
CA PRO A 12 -16.26 -5.40 -2.38
C PRO A 12 -16.35 -5.25 -0.85
N SER A 13 -15.21 -5.25 -0.15
CA SER A 13 -15.11 -5.00 1.29
C SER A 13 -15.33 -3.53 1.71
N GLY A 14 -15.57 -2.61 0.78
CA GLY A 14 -15.71 -1.17 1.02
C GLY A 14 -14.38 -0.44 1.25
N ARG A 15 -13.26 -1.16 1.33
CA ARG A 15 -11.93 -0.59 1.58
C ARG A 15 -11.33 0.02 0.31
N ILE A 16 -10.51 1.05 0.52
CA ILE A 16 -9.77 1.75 -0.53
C ILE A 16 -8.27 1.49 -0.28
N HIS A 17 -7.54 1.19 -1.34
CA HIS A 17 -6.09 1.03 -1.27
C HIS A 17 -5.42 2.40 -1.30
N LYS A 18 -4.76 2.76 -0.20
CA LYS A 18 -3.90 3.95 -0.14
C LYS A 18 -2.50 3.60 -0.61
N PHE A 19 -1.88 4.53 -1.30
CA PHE A 19 -0.46 4.50 -1.58
C PHE A 19 0.30 5.00 -0.35
N LEU A 20 1.11 4.13 0.24
CA LEU A 20 2.00 4.49 1.35
C LEU A 20 3.36 4.83 0.74
N ASN A 21 3.74 6.11 0.83
CA ASN A 21 4.99 6.61 0.27
C ASN A 21 6.18 6.15 1.16
N LEU A 22 7.05 5.31 0.59
CA LEU A 22 8.33 4.92 1.21
C LEU A 22 9.44 5.94 0.92
N THR A 23 9.47 6.46 -0.31
CA THR A 23 10.46 7.44 -0.77
C THR A 23 9.91 8.27 -1.92
N GLN A 24 10.36 9.52 -2.02
CA GLN A 24 9.93 10.47 -3.05
C GLN A 24 10.95 10.56 -4.18
N ARG A 25 10.49 10.73 -5.42
CA ARG A 25 11.39 10.94 -6.56
C ARG A 25 12.32 12.13 -6.30
N GLY A 26 13.63 11.90 -6.42
CA GLY A 26 14.67 12.90 -6.15
C GLY A 26 15.27 12.80 -4.74
N THR A 27 14.71 11.96 -3.86
CA THR A 27 15.37 11.58 -2.61
C THR A 27 16.60 10.73 -2.94
N VAL A 28 17.77 11.16 -2.48
CA VAL A 28 19.01 10.36 -2.51
C VAL A 28 18.86 9.26 -1.45
N VAL A 29 19.08 8.01 -1.86
CA VAL A 29 18.93 6.82 -1.01
C VAL A 29 20.23 6.03 -1.11
N GLU A 30 20.80 5.68 0.04
CA GLU A 30 22.02 4.86 0.08
C GLU A 30 21.72 3.40 -0.31
N ILE A 31 22.75 2.69 -0.78
CA ILE A 31 22.64 1.25 -1.02
C ILE A 31 22.28 0.55 0.29
N ASN A 32 21.25 -0.30 0.26
CA ASN A 32 20.70 -1.01 1.42
C ASN A 32 20.07 -0.12 2.51
N GLN A 33 19.71 1.13 2.20
CA GLN A 33 18.92 1.94 3.13
C GLN A 33 17.58 1.25 3.42
N GLU A 34 17.28 1.08 4.70
CA GLU A 34 16.05 0.46 5.17
C GLU A 34 14.89 1.47 5.24
N PHE A 35 13.69 0.98 4.94
CA PHE A 35 12.45 1.72 5.12
C PHE A 35 11.49 0.90 5.99
N THR A 36 10.90 1.54 7.00
CA THR A 36 10.05 0.86 7.98
C THR A 36 8.62 1.36 7.88
N LEU A 37 7.67 0.43 7.76
CA LEU A 37 6.24 0.68 7.88
C LEU A 37 5.65 -0.17 9.00
N MET A 38 4.85 0.44 9.86
CA MET A 38 4.06 -0.30 10.86
C MET A 38 2.69 -0.63 10.28
N ILE A 39 2.43 -1.92 10.08
CA ILE A 39 1.19 -2.42 9.45
C ILE A 39 0.65 -3.57 10.30
N PHE A 40 -0.68 -3.57 10.49
CA PHE A 40 -1.39 -4.58 11.28
C PHE A 40 -2.29 -5.44 10.40
N PRO A 41 -2.53 -6.71 10.78
CA PRO A 41 -3.50 -7.54 10.08
C PRO A 41 -4.89 -6.90 10.05
N ILE A 42 -5.58 -7.10 8.94
CA ILE A 42 -6.94 -6.59 8.71
C ILE A 42 -7.96 -7.36 9.54
N SER A 43 -7.71 -8.65 9.76
CA SER A 43 -8.54 -9.54 10.57
C SER A 43 -7.65 -10.46 11.40
N PRO A 44 -8.16 -11.01 12.53
CA PRO A 44 -7.42 -11.98 13.36
C PRO A 44 -7.06 -13.27 12.62
N THR A 45 -7.80 -13.61 11.56
CA THR A 45 -7.62 -14.82 10.75
C THR A 45 -6.72 -14.62 9.54
N GLN A 46 -6.14 -13.44 9.37
CA GLN A 46 -5.30 -13.15 8.22
C GLN A 46 -3.97 -13.93 8.32
N GLY A 47 -3.73 -14.82 7.35
CA GLY A 47 -2.53 -15.67 7.30
C GLY A 47 -1.36 -15.09 6.50
N ALA A 48 -1.52 -13.96 5.82
CA ALA A 48 -0.45 -13.33 5.03
C ALA A 48 -0.71 -11.84 4.79
N PHE A 49 0.34 -11.09 4.49
CA PHE A 49 0.29 -9.77 3.89
C PHE A 49 0.71 -9.85 2.41
N ASP A 50 -0.12 -9.32 1.52
CA ASP A 50 0.23 -9.11 0.11
C ASP A 50 0.47 -7.61 -0.12
N PHE A 51 1.74 -7.21 -0.09
CA PHE A 51 2.16 -5.84 -0.34
C PHE A 51 2.32 -5.61 -1.84
N LEU A 52 1.46 -4.78 -2.40
CA LEU A 52 1.60 -4.34 -3.80
C LEU A 52 2.56 -3.14 -3.86
N ILE A 53 3.62 -3.27 -4.63
CA ILE A 53 4.63 -2.24 -4.81
C ILE A 53 4.29 -1.43 -6.05
N TYR A 54 4.15 -0.12 -5.86
CA TYR A 54 3.83 0.84 -6.92
C TYR A 54 4.88 1.94 -6.95
N TYR A 55 5.06 2.56 -8.12
CA TYR A 55 5.75 3.83 -8.27
C TYR A 55 4.91 4.79 -9.10
N THR A 56 5.23 6.07 -8.99
CA THR A 56 4.59 7.12 -9.77
C THR A 56 5.51 8.32 -9.94
N ALA A 57 5.33 9.03 -11.05
CA ALA A 57 5.96 10.31 -11.31
C ALA A 57 5.26 11.49 -10.61
N ASN A 58 4.07 11.27 -10.02
CA ASN A 58 3.28 12.30 -9.36
C ASN A 58 3.69 12.46 -7.89
N TYR A 59 4.04 13.69 -7.50
CA TYR A 59 4.48 14.02 -6.14
C TYR A 59 3.38 14.00 -5.08
N SER A 60 2.12 14.13 -5.48
CA SER A 60 0.98 14.27 -4.55
C SER A 60 0.03 13.06 -4.55
N ALA A 61 0.48 11.94 -5.11
CA ALA A 61 -0.36 10.78 -5.32
C ALA A 61 -0.73 10.08 -4.00
N GLN A 62 -2.00 9.68 -3.85
CA GLN A 62 -2.53 9.14 -2.58
C GLN A 62 -3.16 7.75 -2.73
N TYR A 63 -3.63 7.38 -3.91
CA TYR A 63 -4.32 6.11 -4.17
C TYR A 63 -3.73 5.39 -5.37
N ILE A 64 -3.78 4.06 -5.34
CA ILE A 64 -3.17 3.21 -6.38
C ILE A 64 -3.94 3.24 -7.72
N ASP A 65 -5.16 3.79 -7.72
CA ASP A 65 -6.02 3.93 -8.91
C ASP A 65 -5.94 5.34 -9.52
N GLU A 66 -5.02 6.18 -9.05
CA GLU A 66 -4.74 7.48 -9.66
C GLU A 66 -3.94 7.34 -10.96
N ASP A 67 -4.11 8.31 -11.86
CA ASP A 67 -3.38 8.38 -13.11
C ASP A 67 -1.86 8.45 -12.86
N GLY A 68 -1.11 7.65 -13.62
CA GLY A 68 0.35 7.56 -13.49
C GLY A 68 0.84 6.69 -12.33
N MET A 69 -0.04 5.91 -11.67
CA MET A 69 0.36 4.82 -10.78
C MET A 69 0.70 3.57 -11.58
N GLU A 70 1.92 3.06 -11.42
CA GLU A 70 2.39 1.86 -12.09
C GLU A 70 2.76 0.78 -11.07
N LYS A 71 2.24 -0.43 -11.27
CA LYS A 71 2.56 -1.58 -10.40
C LYS A 71 3.93 -2.11 -10.79
N PHE A 72 4.87 -2.09 -9.86
CA PHE A 72 6.19 -2.71 -10.00
C PHE A 72 6.15 -4.21 -9.73
N GLY A 73 5.45 -4.61 -8.67
CA GLY A 73 5.44 -6.00 -8.23
C GLY A 73 4.60 -6.23 -6.98
N ASN A 74 4.79 -7.39 -6.35
CA ASN A 74 4.18 -7.70 -5.07
C ASN A 74 5.14 -8.50 -4.18
N LEU A 75 5.05 -8.25 -2.88
CA LEU A 75 5.77 -8.94 -1.83
C LEU A 75 4.75 -9.64 -0.92
N LEU A 76 4.74 -10.97 -0.97
CA LEU A 76 3.88 -11.80 -0.12
C LEU A 76 4.67 -12.24 1.12
N ILE A 77 4.18 -11.89 2.30
CA ILE A 77 4.74 -12.30 3.58
C ILE A 77 3.71 -13.16 4.30
N SER A 78 4.03 -14.43 4.55
CA SER A 78 3.18 -15.32 5.35
C SER A 78 3.31 -14.97 6.83
N LEU A 79 2.17 -14.91 7.54
CA LEU A 79 2.14 -14.70 8.98
C LEU A 79 2.15 -16.04 9.71
N PRO A 80 2.91 -16.17 10.80
CA PRO A 80 2.88 -17.38 11.60
C PRO A 80 1.47 -17.57 12.19
N ASN A 81 0.95 -18.80 12.11
CA ASN A 81 -0.34 -19.12 12.68
C ASN A 81 -0.23 -19.10 14.21
N VAL A 82 -0.93 -18.16 14.86
CA VAL A 82 -0.86 -17.97 16.33
C VAL A 82 -1.62 -19.07 17.10
N HIS A 83 -2.37 -19.94 16.42
CA HIS A 83 -3.21 -20.98 17.04
C HIS A 83 -2.45 -22.28 17.41
N SER A 84 -1.18 -22.22 17.81
CA SER A 84 -0.41 -23.42 18.23
C SER A 84 0.20 -23.30 19.63
N GLY A 85 -0.46 -22.53 20.51
CA GLY A 85 -0.19 -22.50 21.95
C GLY A 85 -1.16 -23.35 22.73
#